data_AF-A0A953Z0H3-F1
#
_entry.id   AF-A0A953Z0H3-F1
#
_cell.length_a   1.000
_cell.length_b   1.000
_cell.length_c   1.000
_cell.angle_alpha   90.00
_cell.angle_beta   90.00
_cell.angle_gamma   90.00
#
_symmetry.space_group_name_H-M   'P 1'
#
loop_
_entity.id
_entity.type
_entity.pdbx_description
1 polymer ?
#
loop_
_entity_poly.entity_id
_entity_poly.type
_entity_poly.pdbx_seq_one_letter_code
_entity_poly.pdbx_strand_id
1 'polypeptide(L)'
;MSSRESVRNRFASRAFLALVALMFAALANAQGAFTLTTPQTQNNGQAGVCFTIEAFNTIKIWRLGANMDGGSIPLAIYYKQGAHAVASSAPANTGWTLAGTATATMATNANTQIPIDIDLIIPQGETYSFAIVDTASTRMNYTTGGTGQTADANIEINGQGWGLSSGSPFNASFFPRGYNGAVYYDFAGTKWTGDNSTDWNDAGNWDNGEVPDLEDGVIIPDAATTANDCHLPATAECKGFKIEAGGILVGNSGLVDMYGDWVNEGGTFVPGTSVISYVSDDVQKITTGMSTVGNIHIKNTMAEIEVTDSWEASQTGSLTADANTEMVFLSTTLNFSNTTISNQGVFKFGLTAGGVSNTLQEITGSPTVNFGVVEVNVADALDSVSFLSGVKFDDLKVMGAGNVTFNNTLEISTRFETTMDGTLQVLGAWTGDADL
;
A
#
# COMPACT_ATOMS: atom_id res chain seq x y z
N MET A 1 -38.61 -49.31 -17.95
CA MET A 1 -37.92 -48.03 -18.28
C MET A 1 -37.90 -47.06 -17.09
N SER A 2 -39.01 -46.86 -16.37
CA SER A 2 -39.12 -45.95 -15.20
C SER A 2 -38.09 -46.14 -14.07
N SER A 3 -37.67 -47.36 -13.74
CA SER A 3 -36.71 -47.58 -12.63
C SER A 3 -35.28 -47.15 -12.93
N ARG A 4 -34.86 -47.14 -14.21
CA ARG A 4 -33.51 -46.74 -14.62
C ARG A 4 -33.35 -45.22 -14.66
N GLU A 5 -34.41 -44.48 -14.97
CA GLU A 5 -34.41 -43.01 -14.92
C GLU A 5 -34.41 -42.48 -13.48
N SER A 6 -35.15 -43.12 -12.56
CA SER A 6 -35.13 -42.73 -11.14
C SER A 6 -33.73 -42.88 -10.51
N VAL A 7 -32.98 -43.92 -10.87
CA VAL A 7 -31.61 -44.12 -10.38
C VAL A 7 -30.66 -43.07 -10.97
N ARG A 8 -30.74 -42.78 -12.28
CA ARG A 8 -29.93 -41.73 -12.92
C ARG A 8 -30.14 -40.35 -12.30
N ASN A 9 -31.39 -39.97 -12.02
CA ASN A 9 -31.70 -38.66 -11.43
C ASN A 9 -31.17 -38.53 -9.98
N ARG A 10 -31.15 -39.62 -9.21
CA ARG A 10 -30.56 -39.62 -7.85
C ARG A 10 -29.03 -39.49 -7.87
N PHE A 11 -28.35 -40.06 -8.86
CA PHE A 11 -26.90 -39.91 -9.01
C PHE A 11 -26.53 -38.49 -9.46
N ALA A 12 -27.25 -37.92 -10.43
CA ALA A 12 -27.02 -36.55 -10.89
C ALA A 12 -27.23 -35.51 -9.78
N SER A 13 -28.30 -35.66 -8.98
CA SER A 13 -28.59 -34.75 -7.86
C SER A 13 -27.54 -34.81 -6.74
N ARG A 14 -27.04 -36.02 -6.41
CA ARG A 14 -25.99 -36.18 -5.39
C ARG A 14 -24.62 -35.66 -5.86
N ALA A 15 -24.29 -35.88 -7.14
CA ALA A 15 -23.08 -35.33 -7.74
C ALA A 15 -23.12 -33.80 -7.78
N PHE A 16 -24.26 -33.21 -8.12
CA PHE A 16 -24.47 -31.76 -8.12
C PHE A 16 -24.32 -31.16 -6.70
N LEU A 17 -24.95 -31.76 -5.68
CA LEU A 17 -24.79 -31.28 -4.30
C LEU A 17 -23.34 -31.37 -3.79
N ALA A 18 -22.63 -32.45 -4.13
CA ALA A 18 -21.22 -32.60 -3.76
C ALA A 18 -20.33 -31.57 -4.48
N LEU A 19 -20.59 -31.30 -5.75
CA LEU A 19 -19.88 -30.28 -6.52
C LEU A 19 -20.12 -28.86 -5.96
N VAL A 20 -21.37 -28.55 -5.62
CA VAL A 20 -21.74 -27.27 -4.99
C VAL A 20 -21.09 -27.14 -3.62
N ALA A 21 -21.10 -28.19 -2.79
CA ALA A 21 -20.40 -28.17 -1.49
C ALA A 21 -18.87 -28.01 -1.64
N LEU A 22 -18.27 -28.61 -2.68
CA LEU A 22 -16.85 -28.44 -3.02
C LEU A 22 -16.54 -27.01 -3.50
N MET A 23 -17.43 -26.38 -4.27
CA MET A 23 -17.28 -24.98 -4.70
C MET A 23 -17.39 -24.01 -3.52
N PHE A 24 -18.34 -24.21 -2.61
CA PHE A 24 -18.45 -23.38 -1.38
C PHE A 24 -17.27 -23.59 -0.43
N ALA A 25 -16.72 -24.82 -0.33
CA ALA A 25 -15.51 -25.09 0.45
C ALA A 25 -14.24 -24.48 -0.18
N ALA A 26 -14.18 -24.35 -1.50
CA ALA A 26 -13.08 -23.68 -2.19
C ALA A 26 -13.14 -22.15 -2.02
N LEU A 27 -14.35 -21.55 -2.06
CA LEU A 27 -14.54 -20.11 -1.84
C LEU A 27 -14.23 -19.69 -0.40
N ALA A 28 -14.48 -20.55 0.59
CA ALA A 28 -14.15 -20.27 1.99
C ALA A 28 -12.63 -20.24 2.29
N ASN A 29 -11.76 -20.55 1.33
CA ASN A 29 -10.30 -20.62 1.52
C ASN A 29 -9.51 -19.54 0.75
N ALA A 30 -10.16 -18.50 0.22
CA ALA A 30 -9.45 -17.37 -0.40
C ALA A 30 -9.04 -16.28 0.60
N GLN A 31 -9.36 -16.42 1.90
CA GLN A 31 -8.99 -15.45 2.95
C GLN A 31 -7.51 -15.52 3.29
N GLY A 32 -6.85 -14.37 3.36
CA GLY A 32 -5.42 -14.28 3.65
C GLY A 32 -4.56 -14.61 2.43
N ALA A 33 -4.86 -13.98 1.30
CA ALA A 33 -4.13 -14.10 0.04
C ALA A 33 -2.65 -13.72 0.21
N PHE A 34 -2.33 -12.85 1.17
CA PHE A 34 -0.95 -12.52 1.54
C PHE A 34 -0.51 -13.29 2.78
N THR A 35 0.77 -13.70 2.76
CA THR A 35 1.41 -14.38 3.89
C THR A 35 2.79 -13.83 4.12
N LEU A 36 3.05 -13.31 5.32
CA LEU A 36 4.40 -12.92 5.75
C LEU A 36 4.89 -13.86 6.85
N THR A 37 6.02 -14.54 6.60
CA THR A 37 6.57 -15.55 7.51
C THR A 37 7.87 -15.08 8.15
N THR A 38 7.95 -15.15 9.46
CA THR A 38 9.17 -14.83 10.23
C THR A 38 10.29 -15.88 10.06
N PRO A 39 11.58 -15.49 10.14
CA PRO A 39 12.71 -16.41 10.10
C PRO A 39 12.71 -17.42 11.28
N GLN A 40 12.41 -18.69 10.99
CA GLN A 40 12.36 -19.79 11.97
C GLN A 40 13.76 -20.31 12.34
N THR A 41 14.59 -19.44 12.92
CA THR A 41 16.04 -19.72 13.09
C THR A 41 16.38 -20.61 14.29
N GLN A 42 15.47 -20.76 15.26
CA GLN A 42 15.64 -21.62 16.43
C GLN A 42 14.29 -22.23 16.88
N ASN A 43 14.33 -23.15 17.84
CA ASN A 43 13.17 -23.91 18.27
C ASN A 43 13.15 -24.12 19.80
N ASN A 44 13.08 -23.02 20.56
CA ASN A 44 12.96 -23.09 22.02
C ASN A 44 11.49 -23.06 22.44
N GLY A 45 11.13 -23.73 23.54
CA GLY A 45 9.72 -23.96 23.93
C GLY A 45 9.21 -22.99 24.99
N GLN A 46 7.98 -22.49 24.81
CA GLN A 46 7.23 -21.71 25.80
C GLN A 46 5.71 -21.93 25.65
N ALA A 47 4.92 -21.49 26.63
CA ALA A 47 3.46 -21.56 26.51
C ALA A 47 2.88 -20.53 25.53
N GLY A 48 3.56 -19.43 25.27
CA GLY A 48 3.12 -18.47 24.27
C GLY A 48 4.18 -17.43 23.95
N VAL A 49 3.88 -16.62 22.94
CA VAL A 49 4.71 -15.49 22.53
C VAL A 49 3.81 -14.33 22.15
N CYS A 50 4.25 -13.11 22.45
CA CYS A 50 3.67 -11.90 21.87
C CYS A 50 4.61 -11.27 20.84
N PHE A 51 4.03 -10.53 19.91
CA PHE A 51 4.72 -9.79 18.86
C PHE A 51 3.86 -8.58 18.46
N THR A 52 4.38 -7.71 17.61
CA THR A 52 3.59 -6.63 17.00
C THR A 52 3.56 -6.75 15.48
N ILE A 53 2.48 -6.24 14.92
CA ILE A 53 2.32 -5.99 13.49
C ILE A 53 2.13 -4.47 13.35
N GLU A 54 2.97 -3.84 12.55
CA GLU A 54 2.77 -2.47 12.07
C GLU A 54 2.26 -2.56 10.64
N ALA A 55 1.17 -1.86 10.35
CA ALA A 55 0.55 -1.87 9.04
C ALA A 55 0.99 -0.64 8.23
N PHE A 56 1.59 -0.85 7.06
CA PHE A 56 1.92 0.20 6.09
C PHE A 56 0.76 0.49 5.14
N ASN A 57 -0.21 -0.44 5.05
CA ASN A 57 -1.48 -0.29 4.37
C ASN A 57 -2.60 -0.77 5.30
N THR A 58 -3.83 -0.28 5.12
CA THR A 58 -4.98 -0.84 5.86
C THR A 58 -5.15 -2.30 5.46
N ILE A 59 -5.02 -3.18 6.44
CA ILE A 59 -5.01 -4.63 6.23
C ILE A 59 -5.98 -5.33 7.16
N LYS A 60 -6.47 -6.48 6.72
CA LYS A 60 -7.33 -7.37 7.49
C LYS A 60 -6.57 -8.62 7.86
N ILE A 61 -6.32 -8.81 9.15
CA ILE A 61 -5.72 -10.03 9.69
C ILE A 61 -6.80 -11.11 9.76
N TRP A 62 -6.64 -12.15 8.96
CA TRP A 62 -7.53 -13.29 8.96
C TRP A 62 -7.09 -14.33 9.98
N ARG A 63 -5.83 -14.74 9.92
CA ARG A 63 -5.31 -15.87 10.72
C ARG A 63 -3.84 -15.67 11.06
N LEU A 64 -3.40 -16.41 12.07
CA LEU A 64 -1.99 -16.52 12.43
C LEU A 64 -1.53 -17.97 12.28
N GLY A 65 -0.26 -18.15 11.94
CA GLY A 65 0.46 -19.41 12.01
C GLY A 65 1.32 -19.47 13.26
N ALA A 66 1.74 -20.65 13.66
CA ALA A 66 2.78 -20.81 14.66
C ALA A 66 3.63 -22.04 14.34
N ASN A 67 4.93 -21.94 14.63
CA ASN A 67 5.78 -23.10 14.81
C ASN A 67 5.56 -23.66 16.22
N MET A 68 5.18 -24.93 16.31
CA MET A 68 4.92 -25.62 17.57
C MET A 68 5.41 -27.07 17.53
N ASP A 69 5.46 -27.70 18.69
CA ASP A 69 5.60 -29.15 18.76
C ASP A 69 4.41 -29.85 18.09
N GLY A 70 4.64 -31.07 17.58
CA GLY A 70 3.58 -31.81 16.89
C GLY A 70 2.46 -32.26 17.82
N GLY A 71 1.22 -32.27 17.31
CA GLY A 71 0.07 -32.88 17.99
C GLY A 71 -1.16 -31.99 18.07
N SER A 72 -2.11 -32.40 18.90
CA SER A 72 -3.35 -31.64 19.15
C SER A 72 -3.14 -30.65 20.30
N ILE A 73 -3.21 -29.36 20.00
CA ILE A 73 -2.84 -28.27 20.92
C ILE A 73 -4.02 -27.29 21.08
N PRO A 74 -4.48 -27.03 22.32
CA PRO A 74 -5.49 -26.01 22.58
C PRO A 74 -4.85 -24.62 22.63
N LEU A 75 -5.30 -23.75 21.73
CA LEU A 75 -4.74 -22.42 21.49
C LEU A 75 -5.75 -21.32 21.79
N ALA A 76 -5.24 -20.18 22.23
CA ALA A 76 -5.94 -18.91 22.30
C ALA A 76 -5.13 -17.82 21.60
N ILE A 77 -5.81 -16.92 20.90
CA ILE A 77 -5.21 -15.73 20.27
C ILE A 77 -5.82 -14.49 20.90
N TYR A 78 -4.97 -13.56 21.32
CA TYR A 78 -5.36 -12.24 21.81
C TYR A 78 -4.74 -11.16 20.95
N TYR A 79 -5.37 -9.99 20.91
CA TYR A 79 -4.83 -8.80 20.29
C TYR A 79 -5.09 -7.55 21.13
N LYS A 80 -4.36 -6.48 20.85
CA LYS A 80 -4.66 -5.13 21.33
C LYS A 80 -4.07 -4.07 20.40
N GLN A 81 -4.65 -2.88 20.38
CA GLN A 81 -4.04 -1.73 19.71
C GLN A 81 -2.79 -1.26 20.48
N GLY A 82 -1.77 -0.82 19.74
CA GLY A 82 -0.47 -0.38 20.25
C GLY A 82 0.49 -1.52 20.58
N ALA A 83 1.66 -1.17 21.11
CA ALA A 83 2.74 -2.11 21.43
C ALA A 83 2.49 -2.96 22.71
N HIS A 84 3.05 -4.17 22.78
CA HIS A 84 2.78 -5.15 23.84
C HIS A 84 3.53 -4.92 25.16
N ALA A 85 4.20 -3.78 25.29
CA ALA A 85 5.14 -3.35 26.33
C ALA A 85 6.61 -3.61 25.99
N VAL A 86 7.45 -2.61 26.31
CA VAL A 86 8.91 -2.64 26.13
C VAL A 86 9.58 -3.57 27.14
N ALA A 87 10.86 -3.92 26.90
CA ALA A 87 11.68 -4.84 27.68
C ALA A 87 11.63 -4.67 29.22
N SER A 88 11.27 -3.49 29.73
CA SER A 88 11.24 -3.17 31.16
C SER A 88 9.94 -3.56 31.88
N SER A 89 8.90 -4.01 31.19
CA SER A 89 7.64 -4.42 31.82
C SER A 89 6.95 -5.53 31.03
N ALA A 90 6.64 -6.64 31.70
CA ALA A 90 5.82 -7.70 31.14
C ALA A 90 4.48 -7.14 30.61
N PRO A 91 3.85 -7.80 29.62
CA PRO A 91 2.56 -7.35 29.11
C PRO A 91 1.57 -7.24 30.26
N ALA A 92 0.92 -6.08 30.42
CA ALA A 92 -0.14 -5.95 31.42
C ALA A 92 -1.31 -6.87 31.07
N ASN A 93 -2.01 -7.40 32.09
CA ASN A 93 -3.23 -8.20 31.91
C ASN A 93 -4.42 -7.37 31.36
N THR A 94 -4.27 -6.05 31.24
CA THR A 94 -5.33 -5.12 30.82
C THR A 94 -5.18 -4.71 29.37
N GLY A 95 -6.31 -4.57 28.65
CA GLY A 95 -6.36 -4.03 27.29
C GLY A 95 -6.23 -5.06 26.16
N TRP A 96 -6.09 -6.35 26.49
CA TRP A 96 -6.12 -7.44 25.51
C TRP A 96 -7.54 -7.93 25.25
N THR A 97 -7.87 -8.11 23.98
CA THR A 97 -9.12 -8.71 23.50
C THR A 97 -8.85 -10.13 23.02
N LEU A 98 -9.69 -11.10 23.42
CA LEU A 98 -9.62 -12.47 22.93
C LEU A 98 -10.21 -12.52 21.51
N ALA A 99 -9.39 -12.83 20.50
CA ALA A 99 -9.86 -13.08 19.14
C ALA A 99 -10.62 -14.41 19.06
N GLY A 100 -10.10 -15.45 19.72
CA GLY A 100 -10.75 -16.75 19.77
C GLY A 100 -9.90 -17.84 20.38
N THR A 101 -10.50 -19.04 20.45
CA THR A 101 -9.85 -20.26 20.93
C THR A 101 -10.15 -21.43 20.00
N ALA A 102 -9.18 -22.30 19.75
CA ALA A 102 -9.37 -23.51 18.97
C ALA A 102 -8.43 -24.64 19.41
N THR A 103 -8.69 -25.86 18.94
CA THR A 103 -7.71 -26.95 19.02
C THR A 103 -7.12 -27.15 17.64
N ALA A 104 -5.82 -26.93 17.50
CA ALA A 104 -5.10 -27.05 16.23
C ALA A 104 -4.31 -28.37 16.19
N THR A 105 -4.27 -29.01 15.03
CA THR A 105 -3.34 -30.12 14.77
C THR A 105 -2.07 -29.54 14.17
N MET A 106 -1.02 -29.44 14.98
CA MET A 106 0.24 -28.79 14.60
C MET A 106 1.22 -29.81 14.02
N ALA A 107 1.92 -29.42 12.95
CA ALA A 107 3.06 -30.16 12.44
C ALA A 107 4.31 -29.79 13.23
N THR A 108 5.15 -30.77 13.56
CA THR A 108 6.38 -30.54 14.34
C THR A 108 7.36 -29.65 13.56
N ASN A 109 7.81 -28.57 14.20
CA ASN A 109 8.84 -27.67 13.68
C ASN A 109 8.49 -27.05 12.32
N ALA A 110 7.21 -26.82 12.07
CA ALA A 110 6.72 -26.22 10.84
C ALA A 110 5.70 -25.14 11.18
N ASN A 111 5.69 -24.06 10.38
CA ASN A 111 4.62 -23.08 10.47
C ASN A 111 3.29 -23.75 10.14
N THR A 112 2.39 -23.86 11.12
CA THR A 112 1.05 -24.39 10.91
C THR A 112 0.03 -23.31 11.20
N GLN A 113 -0.90 -23.11 10.27
CA GLN A 113 -1.99 -22.16 10.42
C GLN A 113 -2.92 -22.56 11.56
N ILE A 114 -3.26 -21.60 12.42
CA ILE A 114 -4.16 -21.79 13.55
C ILE A 114 -5.61 -21.60 13.05
N PRO A 115 -6.55 -22.53 13.32
CA PRO A 115 -7.92 -22.45 12.85
C PRO A 115 -8.77 -21.51 13.75
N ILE A 116 -8.32 -20.26 13.90
CA ILE A 116 -9.04 -19.19 14.59
C ILE A 116 -9.12 -18.03 13.61
N ASP A 117 -10.34 -17.67 13.21
CA ASP A 117 -10.60 -16.49 12.40
C ASP A 117 -10.55 -15.25 13.31
N ILE A 118 -9.67 -14.31 12.99
CA ILE A 118 -9.40 -13.12 13.79
C ILE A 118 -10.27 -11.95 13.34
N ASP A 119 -10.49 -11.82 12.04
CA ASP A 119 -11.37 -10.81 11.42
C ASP A 119 -11.06 -9.37 11.89
N LEU A 120 -9.77 -9.03 12.02
CA LEU A 120 -9.33 -7.76 12.58
C LEU A 120 -8.75 -6.84 11.49
N ILE A 121 -9.35 -5.67 11.33
CA ILE A 121 -8.77 -4.60 10.53
C ILE A 121 -7.72 -3.85 11.35
N ILE A 122 -6.52 -3.71 10.79
CA ILE A 122 -5.46 -2.84 11.27
C ILE A 122 -5.36 -1.68 10.28
N PRO A 123 -5.71 -0.44 10.67
CA PRO A 123 -5.56 0.73 9.82
C PRO A 123 -4.10 0.97 9.43
N GLN A 124 -3.88 1.60 8.27
CA GLN A 124 -2.56 2.09 7.88
C GLN A 124 -1.93 2.97 8.97
N GLY A 125 -0.63 2.80 9.21
CA GLY A 125 0.15 3.52 10.22
C GLY A 125 -0.07 3.03 11.65
N GLU A 126 -1.07 2.17 11.90
CA GLU A 126 -1.34 1.65 13.23
C GLU A 126 -0.50 0.41 13.53
N THR A 127 -0.18 0.26 14.81
CA THR A 127 0.48 -0.94 15.34
C THR A 127 -0.49 -1.72 16.20
N TYR A 128 -0.59 -3.02 15.98
CA TYR A 128 -1.32 -3.94 16.85
C TYR A 128 -0.39 -4.99 17.42
N SER A 129 -0.66 -5.37 18.66
CA SER A 129 0.02 -6.48 19.31
C SER A 129 -0.83 -7.73 19.26
N PHE A 130 -0.17 -8.87 19.12
CA PHE A 130 -0.78 -10.19 19.19
C PHE A 130 -0.11 -11.05 20.26
N ALA A 131 -0.87 -11.98 20.80
CA ALA A 131 -0.39 -13.01 21.71
C ALA A 131 -1.01 -14.35 21.33
N ILE A 132 -0.18 -15.35 21.05
CA ILE A 132 -0.62 -16.73 20.80
C ILE A 132 -0.23 -17.57 22.01
N VAL A 133 -1.16 -18.38 22.53
CA VAL A 133 -0.98 -19.09 23.79
C VAL A 133 -1.46 -20.54 23.68
N ASP A 134 -0.56 -21.49 23.90
CA ASP A 134 -0.89 -22.86 24.33
C ASP A 134 -1.46 -22.81 25.74
N THR A 135 -2.76 -23.08 25.84
CA THR A 135 -3.49 -22.97 27.11
C THR A 135 -3.27 -24.17 28.03
N ALA A 136 -2.58 -25.22 27.57
CA ALA A 136 -2.37 -26.45 28.33
C ALA A 136 -0.90 -26.78 28.63
N SER A 137 0.07 -26.25 27.88
CA SER A 137 1.50 -26.61 28.04
C SER A 137 2.46 -25.55 27.49
N THR A 138 3.72 -25.93 27.25
CA THR A 138 4.82 -25.08 26.77
C THR A 138 5.35 -25.56 25.42
N ARG A 139 4.48 -25.67 24.41
CA ARG A 139 4.80 -26.26 23.10
C ARG A 139 4.99 -25.25 21.96
N MET A 140 4.95 -23.95 22.27
CA MET A 140 5.20 -22.91 21.27
C MET A 140 6.68 -22.73 21.05
N ASN A 141 7.11 -22.83 19.79
CA ASN A 141 8.50 -22.65 19.43
C ASN A 141 8.79 -21.19 19.08
N TYR A 142 9.92 -20.68 19.56
CA TYR A 142 10.36 -19.29 19.35
C TYR A 142 11.89 -19.20 19.14
N THR A 143 12.35 -18.04 18.68
CA THR A 143 13.77 -17.69 18.54
C THR A 143 14.30 -16.92 19.75
N THR A 144 15.37 -17.39 20.39
CA THR A 144 15.95 -16.74 21.58
C THR A 144 16.75 -15.52 21.15
N GLY A 145 16.55 -14.37 21.81
CA GLY A 145 17.40 -13.19 21.55
C GLY A 145 17.09 -12.45 20.24
N GLY A 146 16.08 -12.88 19.49
CA GLY A 146 15.87 -12.42 18.11
C GLY A 146 15.37 -10.98 18.01
N THR A 147 16.06 -10.18 17.18
CA THR A 147 15.63 -8.90 16.60
C THR A 147 14.81 -9.13 15.32
N GLY A 148 13.99 -10.18 15.28
CA GLY A 148 13.36 -10.69 14.07
C GLY A 148 12.25 -9.77 13.57
N GLN A 149 12.64 -8.66 12.96
CA GLN A 149 11.79 -7.88 12.09
C GLN A 149 11.71 -8.61 10.74
N THR A 150 10.50 -8.75 10.22
CA THR A 150 10.26 -9.21 8.87
C THR A 150 9.19 -8.33 8.30
N ALA A 151 9.44 -7.75 7.13
CA ALA A 151 8.54 -6.81 6.50
C ALA A 151 8.33 -7.19 5.03
N ASP A 152 7.18 -6.81 4.51
CA ASP A 152 6.91 -6.67 3.09
C ASP A 152 6.43 -5.22 2.82
N ALA A 153 5.84 -4.97 1.65
CA ALA A 153 5.33 -3.64 1.29
C ALA A 153 4.11 -3.19 2.13
N ASN A 154 3.47 -4.10 2.89
CA ASN A 154 2.17 -3.87 3.52
C ASN A 154 2.22 -3.93 5.03
N ILE A 155 3.05 -4.80 5.60
CA ILE A 155 3.18 -4.94 7.05
C ILE A 155 4.64 -5.18 7.47
N GLU A 156 4.97 -4.78 8.68
CA GLU A 156 6.13 -5.27 9.42
C GLU A 156 5.67 -6.12 10.62
N ILE A 157 6.20 -7.33 10.72
CA ILE A 157 6.14 -8.14 11.94
C ILE A 157 7.40 -7.85 12.76
N ASN A 158 7.24 -7.14 13.87
CA ASN A 158 8.27 -7.11 14.89
C ASN A 158 8.05 -8.29 15.83
N GLY A 159 8.79 -9.37 15.56
CA GLY A 159 8.69 -10.62 16.30
C GLY A 159 9.23 -10.54 17.73
N GLN A 160 9.89 -9.45 18.14
CA GLN A 160 10.49 -9.34 19.46
C GLN A 160 9.42 -9.08 20.53
N GLY A 161 9.14 -10.07 21.36
CA GLY A 161 8.27 -9.90 22.50
C GLY A 161 8.57 -10.80 23.69
N TRP A 162 7.55 -10.99 24.50
CA TRP A 162 7.61 -11.72 25.76
C TRP A 162 7.15 -13.17 25.61
N GLY A 163 7.80 -14.06 26.37
CA GLY A 163 7.36 -15.43 26.52
C GLY A 163 6.25 -15.53 27.56
N LEU A 164 5.10 -16.08 27.16
CA LEU A 164 3.88 -16.14 27.96
C LEU A 164 3.78 -17.45 28.75
N SER A 165 2.89 -17.50 29.75
CA SER A 165 2.69 -18.69 30.60
C SER A 165 1.35 -19.38 30.36
N SER A 166 1.31 -20.70 30.50
CA SER A 166 0.08 -21.50 30.33
C SER A 166 -0.89 -21.15 31.47
N GLY A 167 -2.13 -20.76 31.13
CA GLY A 167 -3.18 -20.42 32.12
C GLY A 167 -3.09 -19.01 32.70
N SER A 168 -2.00 -18.27 32.48
CA SER A 168 -1.89 -16.84 32.79
C SER A 168 -1.14 -16.13 31.66
N PRO A 169 -1.82 -15.86 30.54
CA PRO A 169 -1.18 -15.48 29.28
C PRO A 169 -0.38 -14.18 29.36
N PHE A 170 -0.61 -13.33 30.36
CA PHE A 170 0.06 -12.04 30.50
C PHE A 170 0.94 -11.96 31.76
N ASN A 171 1.15 -13.07 32.46
CA ASN A 171 2.19 -13.18 33.50
C ASN A 171 3.51 -13.66 32.87
N ALA A 172 4.15 -12.80 32.09
CA ALA A 172 5.36 -13.13 31.35
C ALA A 172 6.61 -13.05 32.22
N SER A 173 7.56 -13.97 32.00
CA SER A 173 8.78 -14.09 32.80
C SER A 173 10.09 -13.94 32.01
N PHE A 174 10.02 -13.89 30.67
CA PHE A 174 11.21 -13.88 29.82
C PHE A 174 11.06 -12.98 28.60
N PHE A 175 12.10 -12.19 28.35
CA PHE A 175 12.29 -11.31 27.19
C PHE A 175 13.78 -11.29 26.82
N PRO A 176 14.16 -11.15 25.54
CA PRO A 176 13.31 -11.17 24.34
C PRO A 176 13.07 -12.57 23.75
N ARG A 177 11.96 -12.70 23.04
CA ARG A 177 11.50 -13.90 22.35
C ARG A 177 11.02 -13.51 20.95
N GLY A 178 11.65 -14.06 19.92
CA GLY A 178 11.26 -13.87 18.52
C GLY A 178 10.13 -14.81 18.14
N TYR A 179 8.98 -14.27 17.73
CA TYR A 179 7.88 -15.04 17.16
C TYR A 179 8.36 -15.84 15.93
N ASN A 180 8.05 -17.14 15.92
CA ASN A 180 8.29 -18.05 14.80
C ASN A 180 6.93 -18.50 14.24
N GLY A 181 6.40 -17.77 13.28
CA GLY A 181 5.17 -18.13 12.58
C GLY A 181 4.96 -17.28 11.34
N ALA A 182 3.70 -17.20 10.90
CA ALA A 182 3.29 -16.35 9.80
C ALA A 182 2.01 -15.59 10.11
N VAL A 183 1.84 -14.46 9.44
CA VAL A 183 0.61 -13.69 9.43
C VAL A 183 -0.07 -13.91 8.08
N TYR A 184 -1.36 -14.28 8.12
CA TYR A 184 -2.22 -14.40 6.94
C TYR A 184 -3.17 -13.22 6.92
N TYR A 185 -3.05 -12.37 5.90
CA TYR A 185 -3.76 -11.11 5.84
C TYR A 185 -4.21 -10.79 4.41
N ASP A 186 -5.19 -9.91 4.30
CA ASP A 186 -5.58 -9.27 3.06
C ASP A 186 -5.44 -7.76 3.23
N PHE A 187 -5.50 -7.01 2.12
CA PHE A 187 -5.81 -5.59 2.23
C PHE A 187 -7.23 -5.45 2.78
N ALA A 188 -7.43 -4.52 3.72
CA ALA A 188 -8.78 -4.12 4.06
C ALA A 188 -9.22 -3.16 2.95
N GLY A 189 -9.83 -3.73 1.93
CA GLY A 189 -10.32 -3.02 0.77
C GLY A 189 -11.32 -3.88 0.02
N THR A 190 -12.23 -3.22 -0.65
CA THR A 190 -13.27 -3.79 -1.48
C THR A 190 -12.66 -4.21 -2.82
N LYS A 191 -12.71 -5.50 -3.12
CA LYS A 191 -12.06 -6.09 -4.31
C LYS A 191 -13.03 -6.19 -5.46
N TRP A 192 -12.61 -5.71 -6.62
CA TRP A 192 -13.37 -5.87 -7.86
C TRP A 192 -13.40 -7.34 -8.28
N THR A 193 -14.59 -7.92 -8.41
CA THR A 193 -14.80 -9.26 -8.98
C THR A 193 -15.20 -9.19 -10.45
N GLY A 194 -15.89 -8.11 -10.85
CA GLY A 194 -16.41 -7.95 -12.21
C GLY A 194 -17.39 -9.05 -12.61
N ASP A 195 -18.10 -9.66 -11.65
CA ASP A 195 -18.97 -10.83 -11.90
C ASP A 195 -20.24 -10.49 -12.70
N ASN A 196 -20.76 -9.26 -12.57
CA ASN A 196 -22.01 -8.84 -13.21
C ASN A 196 -21.78 -8.01 -14.47
N SER A 197 -20.86 -7.03 -14.42
CA SER A 197 -20.67 -6.02 -15.47
C SER A 197 -19.33 -5.30 -15.32
N THR A 198 -19.06 -4.30 -16.17
CA THR A 198 -17.92 -3.39 -16.04
C THR A 198 -18.21 -2.18 -15.12
N ASP A 199 -19.45 -2.01 -14.65
CA ASP A 199 -19.91 -0.79 -13.97
C ASP A 199 -19.48 -0.77 -12.51
N TRP A 200 -18.62 0.21 -12.14
CA TRP A 200 -18.21 0.46 -10.75
C TRP A 200 -19.39 0.53 -9.77
N ASN A 201 -20.52 1.11 -10.18
CA ASN A 201 -21.66 1.33 -9.30
C ASN A 201 -22.56 0.11 -9.12
N ASP A 202 -22.25 -1.01 -9.78
CA ASP A 202 -22.93 -2.28 -9.56
C ASP A 202 -22.27 -3.00 -8.39
N ALA A 203 -22.94 -2.94 -7.24
CA ALA A 203 -22.49 -3.57 -5.99
C ALA A 203 -22.15 -5.06 -6.13
N GLY A 204 -22.76 -5.77 -7.09
CA GLY A 204 -22.45 -7.18 -7.33
C GLY A 204 -21.15 -7.44 -8.09
N ASN A 205 -20.43 -6.39 -8.50
CA ASN A 205 -19.05 -6.48 -9.00
C ASN A 205 -17.99 -6.35 -7.89
N TRP A 206 -18.40 -6.25 -6.62
CA TRP A 206 -17.52 -6.09 -5.49
C TRP A 206 -17.65 -7.28 -4.54
N ASP A 207 -16.53 -7.74 -4.00
CA ASP A 207 -16.46 -8.98 -3.20
C ASP A 207 -17.25 -8.92 -1.88
N ASN A 208 -17.41 -7.73 -1.31
CA ASN A 208 -18.24 -7.47 -0.14
C ASN A 208 -19.73 -7.19 -0.50
N GLY A 209 -20.07 -7.07 -1.79
CA GLY A 209 -21.41 -6.76 -2.25
C GLY A 209 -21.83 -5.29 -2.03
N GLU A 210 -20.87 -4.37 -1.84
CA GLU A 210 -21.10 -2.95 -1.61
C GLU A 210 -20.22 -2.11 -2.58
N VAL A 211 -20.71 -0.94 -3.00
CA VAL A 211 -19.93 -0.03 -3.86
C VAL A 211 -18.96 0.75 -2.97
N PRO A 212 -17.65 0.80 -3.30
CA PRO A 212 -16.65 1.51 -2.49
C PRO A 212 -17.00 2.98 -2.25
N ASP A 213 -16.71 3.46 -1.04
CA ASP A 213 -16.77 4.86 -0.65
C ASP A 213 -15.43 5.40 -0.09
N LEU A 214 -15.43 6.61 0.46
CA LEU A 214 -14.24 7.28 0.99
C LEU A 214 -13.48 6.51 2.09
N GLU A 215 -14.10 5.54 2.75
CA GLU A 215 -13.50 4.70 3.78
C GLU A 215 -12.90 3.41 3.20
N ASP A 216 -13.27 3.03 1.96
CA ASP A 216 -12.90 1.77 1.34
C ASP A 216 -11.64 1.88 0.47
N GLY A 217 -10.62 1.07 0.77
CA GLY A 217 -9.55 0.80 -0.18
C GLY A 217 -10.10 -0.01 -1.36
N VAL A 218 -9.67 0.26 -2.58
CA VAL A 218 -10.13 -0.46 -3.77
C VAL A 218 -9.02 -1.34 -4.31
N ILE A 219 -9.34 -2.60 -4.58
CA ILE A 219 -8.39 -3.56 -5.17
C ILE A 219 -8.89 -3.98 -6.56
N ILE A 220 -8.09 -3.71 -7.59
CA ILE A 220 -8.32 -4.16 -8.95
C ILE A 220 -7.38 -5.36 -9.22
N PRO A 221 -7.89 -6.60 -9.23
CA PRO A 221 -7.06 -7.78 -9.44
C PRO A 221 -6.65 -7.98 -10.89
N ASP A 222 -5.79 -8.98 -11.12
CA ASP A 222 -5.46 -9.51 -12.44
C ASP A 222 -6.72 -9.72 -13.29
N ALA A 223 -6.80 -9.04 -14.44
CA ALA A 223 -7.92 -9.10 -15.35
C ALA A 223 -8.15 -10.51 -15.93
N ALA A 224 -7.13 -11.39 -15.90
CA ALA A 224 -7.32 -12.80 -16.24
C ALA A 224 -8.19 -13.57 -15.24
N THR A 225 -8.44 -13.00 -14.06
CA THR A 225 -9.25 -13.60 -12.98
C THR A 225 -10.66 -13.01 -12.88
N THR A 226 -10.97 -11.93 -13.61
CA THR A 226 -12.28 -11.29 -13.62
C THR A 226 -12.96 -11.48 -14.98
N ALA A 227 -14.29 -11.51 -14.99
CA ALA A 227 -15.05 -11.61 -16.24
C ALA A 227 -15.14 -10.27 -16.98
N ASN A 228 -15.08 -9.16 -16.24
CA ASN A 228 -15.20 -7.80 -16.73
C ASN A 228 -14.15 -6.90 -16.06
N ASP A 229 -13.51 -6.04 -16.85
CA ASP A 229 -12.59 -5.00 -16.35
C ASP A 229 -13.36 -3.88 -15.63
N CYS A 230 -12.71 -3.26 -14.64
CA CYS A 230 -13.33 -2.21 -13.85
C CYS A 230 -13.35 -0.89 -14.61
N HIS A 231 -14.53 -0.30 -14.84
CA HIS A 231 -14.67 1.01 -15.47
C HIS A 231 -15.08 2.06 -14.44
N LEU A 232 -14.29 3.13 -14.33
CA LEU A 232 -14.63 4.26 -13.47
C LEU A 232 -15.95 4.90 -13.90
N PRO A 233 -16.84 5.23 -12.95
CA PRO A 233 -18.10 5.89 -13.23
C PRO A 233 -17.88 7.39 -13.41
N ALA A 234 -18.94 8.15 -13.69
CA ALA A 234 -18.85 9.61 -13.80
C ALA A 234 -18.25 10.28 -12.55
N THR A 235 -18.61 9.78 -11.36
CA THR A 235 -18.08 10.19 -10.07
C THR A 235 -17.95 8.97 -9.17
N ALA A 236 -16.82 8.81 -8.50
CA ALA A 236 -16.58 7.81 -7.45
C ALA A 236 -15.74 8.41 -6.33
N GLU A 237 -15.84 7.80 -5.15
CA GLU A 237 -14.99 8.08 -3.99
C GLU A 237 -14.34 6.77 -3.55
N CYS A 238 -13.09 6.86 -3.07
CA CYS A 238 -12.42 5.70 -2.47
C CYS A 238 -11.36 6.15 -1.45
N LYS A 239 -11.04 5.32 -0.47
CA LYS A 239 -9.89 5.57 0.40
C LYS A 239 -8.58 5.47 -0.37
N GLY A 240 -8.45 4.60 -1.36
CA GLY A 240 -7.22 4.43 -2.11
C GLY A 240 -7.36 3.38 -3.21
N PHE A 241 -6.36 3.31 -4.08
CA PHE A 241 -6.31 2.30 -5.14
C PHE A 241 -5.12 1.36 -4.96
N LYS A 242 -5.38 0.08 -5.15
CA LYS A 242 -4.39 -0.93 -5.48
C LYS A 242 -4.75 -1.58 -6.81
N ILE A 243 -3.87 -1.48 -7.80
CA ILE A 243 -3.96 -2.26 -9.04
C ILE A 243 -2.91 -3.37 -8.97
N GLU A 244 -3.37 -4.63 -8.87
CA GLU A 244 -2.48 -5.80 -8.83
C GLU A 244 -1.84 -6.04 -10.20
N ALA A 245 -0.77 -6.84 -10.23
CA ALA A 245 -0.12 -7.25 -11.47
C ALA A 245 -1.13 -7.85 -12.46
N GLY A 246 -1.16 -7.34 -13.69
CA GLY A 246 -2.12 -7.76 -14.73
C GLY A 246 -3.53 -7.20 -14.58
N GLY A 247 -3.83 -6.45 -13.51
CA GLY A 247 -5.14 -5.81 -13.35
C GLY A 247 -5.36 -4.68 -14.32
N ILE A 248 -6.63 -4.43 -14.70
CA ILE A 248 -7.01 -3.39 -15.65
C ILE A 248 -8.08 -2.48 -15.03
N LEU A 249 -7.74 -1.20 -14.88
CA LEU A 249 -8.67 -0.13 -14.49
C LEU A 249 -8.85 0.84 -15.65
N VAL A 250 -10.10 1.06 -16.08
CA VAL A 250 -10.44 1.92 -17.22
C VAL A 250 -11.09 3.21 -16.72
N GLY A 251 -10.44 4.35 -16.94
CA GLY A 251 -10.92 5.63 -16.45
C GLY A 251 -12.06 6.27 -17.25
N ASN A 252 -12.13 6.02 -18.56
CA ASN A 252 -13.09 6.67 -19.46
C ASN A 252 -13.11 8.21 -19.28
N SER A 253 -14.21 8.78 -18.79
CA SER A 253 -14.34 10.20 -18.45
C SER A 253 -14.66 10.40 -16.97
N GLY A 254 -14.35 9.41 -16.13
CA GLY A 254 -14.71 9.39 -14.72
C GLY A 254 -13.91 10.37 -13.88
N LEU A 255 -14.51 10.80 -12.78
CA LEU A 255 -13.84 11.53 -11.71
C LEU A 255 -13.77 10.63 -10.48
N VAL A 256 -12.59 10.46 -9.90
CA VAL A 256 -12.44 9.78 -8.61
C VAL A 256 -11.81 10.72 -7.60
N ASP A 257 -12.50 10.98 -6.50
CA ASP A 257 -11.92 11.64 -5.34
C ASP A 257 -11.33 10.54 -4.41
N MET A 258 -10.03 10.60 -4.18
CA MET A 258 -9.26 9.60 -3.45
C MET A 258 -8.66 10.20 -2.17
N TYR A 259 -8.86 9.50 -1.06
CA TYR A 259 -8.53 9.97 0.30
C TYR A 259 -7.28 9.30 0.92
N GLY A 260 -6.48 8.64 0.11
CA GLY A 260 -5.31 7.87 0.52
C GLY A 260 -4.45 7.50 -0.68
N ASP A 261 -3.76 6.36 -0.62
CA ASP A 261 -2.66 6.05 -1.52
C ASP A 261 -3.10 5.45 -2.86
N TRP A 262 -2.30 5.69 -3.90
CA TRP A 262 -2.35 4.99 -5.17
C TRP A 262 -1.17 4.04 -5.30
N VAL A 263 -1.44 2.76 -5.44
CA VAL A 263 -0.45 1.70 -5.61
C VAL A 263 -0.75 0.92 -6.89
N ASN A 264 0.22 0.86 -7.80
CA ASN A 264 0.15 0.03 -9.00
C ASN A 264 1.31 -0.98 -9.02
N GLU A 265 1.01 -2.25 -8.81
CA GLU A 265 1.99 -3.36 -8.72
C GLU A 265 2.16 -4.08 -10.08
N GLY A 266 2.23 -3.32 -11.17
CA GLY A 266 2.37 -3.87 -12.54
C GLY A 266 1.05 -4.17 -13.24
N GLY A 267 -0.04 -3.53 -12.81
CA GLY A 267 -1.29 -3.44 -13.54
C GLY A 267 -1.30 -2.31 -14.58
N THR A 268 -2.42 -2.22 -15.31
CA THR A 268 -2.65 -1.23 -16.37
C THR A 268 -3.77 -0.30 -15.98
N PHE A 269 -3.47 1.00 -15.90
CA PHE A 269 -4.50 2.05 -15.87
C PHE A 269 -4.67 2.62 -17.28
N VAL A 270 -5.90 2.58 -17.80
CA VAL A 270 -6.28 3.16 -19.09
C VAL A 270 -7.05 4.47 -18.82
N PRO A 271 -6.37 5.61 -18.73
CA PRO A 271 -6.98 6.81 -18.17
C PRO A 271 -8.11 7.41 -19.01
N GLY A 272 -8.04 7.33 -20.34
CA GLY A 272 -8.94 8.11 -21.20
C GLY A 272 -8.83 9.61 -20.90
N THR A 273 -9.93 10.24 -20.53
CA THR A 273 -10.00 11.62 -20.03
C THR A 273 -10.37 11.68 -18.54
N SER A 274 -10.24 10.58 -17.80
CA SER A 274 -10.58 10.55 -16.38
C SER A 274 -9.71 11.50 -15.55
N VAL A 275 -10.22 11.90 -14.39
CA VAL A 275 -9.51 12.71 -13.40
C VAL A 275 -9.40 11.93 -12.11
N ILE A 276 -8.17 11.72 -11.63
CA ILE A 276 -7.89 11.23 -10.29
C ILE A 276 -7.58 12.43 -9.40
N SER A 277 -8.47 12.71 -8.45
CA SER A 277 -8.31 13.81 -7.50
C SER A 277 -7.80 13.29 -6.16
N TYR A 278 -6.77 13.92 -5.61
CA TYR A 278 -6.24 13.62 -4.28
C TYR A 278 -6.80 14.65 -3.29
N VAL A 279 -7.65 14.23 -2.36
CA VAL A 279 -8.51 15.12 -1.54
C VAL A 279 -8.32 14.92 -0.02
N SER A 280 -7.31 14.18 0.41
CA SER A 280 -7.10 13.89 1.84
C SER A 280 -6.59 15.08 2.65
N ASP A 281 -6.73 15.00 3.98
CA ASP A 281 -6.00 15.84 4.93
C ASP A 281 -4.68 15.19 5.40
N ASP A 282 -4.48 13.90 5.10
CA ASP A 282 -3.29 13.11 5.42
C ASP A 282 -2.30 13.10 4.25
N VAL A 283 -1.05 12.74 4.51
CA VAL A 283 -0.04 12.50 3.46
C VAL A 283 -0.53 11.38 2.54
N GLN A 284 -0.47 11.60 1.23
CA GLN A 284 -0.85 10.59 0.23
C GLN A 284 0.36 10.21 -0.63
N LYS A 285 0.44 8.93 -1.00
CA LYS A 285 1.54 8.38 -1.78
C LYS A 285 1.09 7.88 -3.14
N ILE A 286 1.94 8.10 -4.13
CA ILE A 286 1.77 7.63 -5.51
C ILE A 286 2.92 6.69 -5.86
N THR A 287 2.62 5.39 -5.92
CA THR A 287 3.56 4.33 -6.29
C THR A 287 3.08 3.70 -7.61
N THR A 288 3.61 4.16 -8.75
CA THR A 288 2.96 3.94 -10.05
C THR A 288 3.49 2.81 -10.90
N GLY A 289 4.51 2.05 -10.49
CA GLY A 289 4.93 0.81 -11.17
C GLY A 289 4.83 0.84 -12.71
N MET A 290 5.34 1.90 -13.35
CA MET A 290 5.27 2.21 -14.78
C MET A 290 3.88 2.22 -15.45
N SER A 291 2.89 2.93 -14.91
CA SER A 291 1.67 3.30 -15.66
C SER A 291 1.63 4.77 -16.08
N THR A 292 1.18 5.01 -17.32
CA THR A 292 0.76 6.35 -17.76
C THR A 292 -0.43 6.81 -16.95
N VAL A 293 -0.31 7.93 -16.24
CA VAL A 293 -1.42 8.50 -15.48
C VAL A 293 -2.17 9.51 -16.35
N GLY A 294 -3.50 9.56 -16.19
CA GLY A 294 -4.40 10.42 -16.97
C GLY A 294 -4.32 11.88 -16.55
N ASN A 295 -5.48 12.46 -16.23
CA ASN A 295 -5.52 13.74 -15.54
C ASN A 295 -5.41 13.50 -14.03
N ILE A 296 -4.52 14.22 -13.37
CA ILE A 296 -4.37 14.23 -11.92
C ILE A 296 -4.73 15.63 -11.41
N HIS A 297 -5.54 15.69 -10.36
CA HIS A 297 -5.87 16.91 -9.65
C HIS A 297 -5.48 16.79 -8.18
N ILE A 298 -4.48 17.54 -7.75
CA ILE A 298 -4.08 17.63 -6.36
C ILE A 298 -4.92 18.72 -5.69
N LYS A 299 -5.78 18.29 -4.75
CA LYS A 299 -6.62 19.16 -3.90
C LYS A 299 -6.23 19.06 -2.42
N ASN A 300 -5.27 18.20 -2.06
CA ASN A 300 -4.79 18.05 -0.70
C ASN A 300 -4.06 19.32 -0.24
N THR A 301 -4.74 20.13 0.57
CA THR A 301 -4.23 21.42 1.07
C THR A 301 -3.60 21.34 2.46
N MET A 302 -3.67 20.18 3.12
CA MET A 302 -3.29 20.03 4.52
C MET A 302 -2.03 19.17 4.70
N ALA A 303 -1.68 18.36 3.70
CA ALA A 303 -0.54 17.47 3.74
C ALA A 303 0.18 17.37 2.38
N GLU A 304 1.38 16.78 2.44
CA GLU A 304 2.24 16.56 1.29
C GLU A 304 1.74 15.35 0.47
N ILE A 305 1.89 15.42 -0.86
CA ILE A 305 1.76 14.25 -1.74
C ILE A 305 3.14 13.78 -2.19
N GLU A 306 3.47 12.53 -1.89
CA GLU A 306 4.75 11.93 -2.22
C GLU A 306 4.64 11.07 -3.49
N VAL A 307 5.45 11.39 -4.50
CA VAL A 307 5.66 10.52 -5.68
C VAL A 307 6.99 9.80 -5.52
N THR A 308 6.94 8.51 -5.19
CA THR A 308 8.11 7.71 -4.80
C THR A 308 8.78 7.01 -5.99
N ASP A 309 8.04 6.72 -7.06
CA ASP A 309 8.49 5.98 -8.23
C ASP A 309 8.46 6.80 -9.53
N SER A 310 8.98 6.25 -10.63
CA SER A 310 8.91 6.88 -11.95
C SER A 310 7.46 7.22 -12.31
N TRP A 311 7.23 8.47 -12.68
CA TRP A 311 5.91 8.94 -13.09
C TRP A 311 5.95 9.39 -14.55
N GLU A 312 5.02 8.86 -15.33
CA GLU A 312 4.84 9.20 -16.73
C GLU A 312 3.40 9.69 -16.92
N ALA A 313 3.25 10.95 -17.30
CA ALA A 313 1.93 11.44 -17.68
C ALA A 313 1.56 10.93 -19.06
N SER A 314 0.26 10.68 -19.27
CA SER A 314 -0.24 10.39 -20.61
C SER A 314 0.00 11.59 -21.55
N GLN A 315 0.16 11.30 -22.84
CA GLN A 315 0.40 12.32 -23.87
C GLN A 315 -0.71 13.38 -23.99
N THR A 316 -1.86 13.17 -23.34
CA THR A 316 -3.00 14.10 -23.34
C THR A 316 -3.46 14.46 -21.93
N GLY A 317 -2.73 14.03 -20.90
CA GLY A 317 -3.10 14.24 -19.52
C GLY A 317 -2.80 15.66 -19.04
N SER A 318 -3.29 15.97 -17.84
CA SER A 318 -2.90 17.15 -17.08
C SER A 318 -2.49 16.80 -15.66
N LEU A 319 -1.55 17.57 -15.10
CA LEU A 319 -1.30 17.61 -13.67
C LEU A 319 -1.71 18.99 -13.18
N THR A 320 -2.75 19.05 -12.36
CA THR A 320 -3.24 20.30 -11.76
C THR A 320 -3.08 20.24 -10.26
N ALA A 321 -2.58 21.30 -9.65
CA ALA A 321 -2.48 21.42 -8.20
C ALA A 321 -3.11 22.73 -7.74
N ASP A 322 -3.99 22.65 -6.75
CA ASP A 322 -4.70 23.80 -6.18
C ASP A 322 -3.76 24.67 -5.33
N ALA A 323 -4.20 25.89 -5.01
CA ALA A 323 -3.47 26.76 -4.11
C ALA A 323 -3.31 26.12 -2.72
N ASN A 324 -2.15 26.34 -2.09
CA ASN A 324 -1.76 25.78 -0.79
C ASN A 324 -1.57 24.26 -0.76
N THR A 325 -1.60 23.58 -1.91
CA THR A 325 -1.19 22.17 -1.99
C THR A 325 0.33 22.07 -2.02
N GLU A 326 0.86 20.97 -1.49
CA GLU A 326 2.28 20.68 -1.55
C GLU A 326 2.52 19.30 -2.18
N MET A 327 3.36 19.24 -3.21
CA MET A 327 3.70 18.01 -3.90
C MET A 327 5.21 17.78 -3.84
N VAL A 328 5.62 16.62 -3.36
CA VAL A 328 7.01 16.20 -3.21
C VAL A 328 7.31 15.06 -4.18
N PHE A 329 8.23 15.31 -5.10
CA PHE A 329 8.72 14.29 -6.01
C PHE A 329 10.03 13.70 -5.47
N LEU A 330 9.93 12.48 -4.94
CA LEU A 330 11.07 11.66 -4.49
C LEU A 330 11.60 10.74 -5.62
N SER A 331 10.85 10.67 -6.72
CA SER A 331 11.14 9.89 -7.92
C SER A 331 12.44 10.27 -8.63
N THR A 332 13.07 9.28 -9.26
CA THR A 332 14.26 9.47 -10.11
C THR A 332 13.93 9.90 -11.55
N THR A 333 12.67 9.79 -12.01
CA THR A 333 12.30 10.16 -13.39
C THR A 333 10.86 10.65 -13.46
N LEU A 334 10.67 11.85 -14.00
CA LEU A 334 9.36 12.46 -14.25
C LEU A 334 9.22 12.81 -15.73
N ASN A 335 8.37 12.07 -16.45
CA ASN A 335 8.14 12.29 -17.86
C ASN A 335 6.78 12.98 -18.09
N PHE A 336 6.81 14.25 -18.52
CA PHE A 336 5.64 15.08 -18.80
C PHE A 336 5.41 15.28 -20.31
N SER A 337 5.79 14.31 -21.14
CA SER A 337 5.72 14.45 -22.59
C SER A 337 4.29 14.77 -23.08
N ASN A 338 4.10 15.99 -23.60
CA ASN A 338 2.83 16.53 -24.11
C ASN A 338 1.73 16.73 -23.05
N THR A 339 2.10 16.81 -21.78
CA THR A 339 1.17 17.02 -20.66
C THR A 339 1.03 18.52 -20.35
N THR A 340 -0.15 18.94 -19.91
CA THR A 340 -0.32 20.29 -19.34
C THR A 340 -0.11 20.24 -17.82
N ILE A 341 0.83 21.03 -17.31
CA ILE A 341 1.03 21.19 -15.87
C ILE A 341 0.52 22.58 -15.47
N SER A 342 -0.39 22.61 -14.50
CA SER A 342 -0.92 23.83 -13.90
C SER A 342 -0.76 23.75 -12.39
N ASN A 343 0.26 24.39 -11.85
CA ASN A 343 0.51 24.36 -10.41
C ASN A 343 0.19 25.72 -9.77
N GLN A 344 -0.80 25.76 -8.87
CA GLN A 344 -1.06 26.91 -7.98
C GLN A 344 -0.53 26.70 -6.56
N GLY A 345 -0.02 25.50 -6.26
CA GLY A 345 0.62 25.13 -4.99
C GLY A 345 2.15 25.18 -5.07
N VAL A 346 2.80 24.38 -4.23
CA VAL A 346 4.26 24.25 -4.16
C VAL A 346 4.69 22.88 -4.66
N PHE A 347 5.54 22.85 -5.68
CA PHE A 347 6.21 21.62 -6.11
C PHE A 347 7.63 21.61 -5.54
N LYS A 348 7.93 20.57 -4.75
CA LYS A 348 9.25 20.26 -4.21
C LYS A 348 9.83 19.08 -4.98
N PHE A 349 11.01 19.30 -5.53
CA PHE A 349 11.83 18.23 -6.09
C PHE A 349 12.97 17.97 -5.11
N GLY A 350 13.00 16.78 -4.50
CA GLY A 350 13.97 16.47 -3.46
C GLY A 350 14.31 14.99 -3.42
N LEU A 351 15.60 14.67 -3.44
CA LEU A 351 16.09 13.35 -3.08
C LEU A 351 16.35 13.33 -1.56
N THR A 352 15.75 12.38 -0.84
CA THR A 352 16.05 12.21 0.59
C THR A 352 17.53 11.87 0.75
N ALA A 353 18.20 12.55 1.69
CA ALA A 353 19.61 12.33 2.04
C ALA A 353 19.81 10.90 2.56
N GLY A 354 20.05 9.95 1.65
CA GLY A 354 20.02 8.52 1.94
C GLY A 354 20.66 7.64 0.88
N GLY A 355 21.73 8.09 0.23
CA GLY A 355 22.73 7.20 -0.39
C GLY A 355 22.31 6.35 -1.60
N VAL A 356 21.31 6.74 -2.39
CA VAL A 356 20.98 6.05 -3.65
C VAL A 356 21.44 6.87 -4.86
N SER A 357 22.06 6.15 -5.81
CA SER A 357 22.78 6.63 -6.98
C SER A 357 22.04 7.66 -7.84
N ASN A 358 22.80 8.68 -8.23
CA ASN A 358 22.43 9.78 -9.12
C ASN A 358 22.07 9.31 -10.53
N THR A 359 20.83 9.56 -10.94
CA THR A 359 20.45 9.68 -12.35
C THR A 359 19.69 10.99 -12.49
N LEU A 360 19.96 11.74 -13.57
CA LEU A 360 19.33 13.01 -13.89
C LEU A 360 17.81 12.94 -13.69
N GLN A 361 17.23 13.87 -12.92
CA GLN A 361 15.82 14.21 -13.09
C GLN A 361 15.71 15.00 -14.39
N GLU A 362 15.25 14.33 -15.44
CA GLU A 362 15.06 14.89 -16.77
C GLU A 362 13.55 15.18 -16.96
N ILE A 363 13.17 16.46 -17.02
CA ILE A 363 11.84 16.81 -17.53
C ILE A 363 11.94 16.80 -19.06
N THR A 364 11.60 15.66 -19.67
CA THR A 364 11.54 15.48 -21.12
C THR A 364 10.18 15.82 -21.70
N GLY A 365 10.15 16.37 -22.92
CA GLY A 365 8.92 16.63 -23.70
C GLY A 365 8.80 18.09 -24.16
N SER A 366 7.67 18.44 -24.80
CA SER A 366 7.27 19.84 -25.09
C SER A 366 6.04 20.29 -24.27
N PRO A 367 6.03 20.14 -22.93
CA PRO A 367 4.89 20.59 -22.15
C PRO A 367 4.78 22.13 -22.17
N THR A 368 3.56 22.65 -22.20
CA THR A 368 3.32 24.03 -21.74
C THR A 368 3.24 23.96 -20.24
N VAL A 369 4.29 24.43 -19.56
CA VAL A 369 4.39 24.36 -18.12
C VAL A 369 4.23 25.75 -17.57
N ASN A 370 3.15 25.97 -16.82
CA ASN A 370 2.96 27.16 -16.01
C ASN A 370 3.08 26.73 -14.55
N PHE A 371 4.23 27.02 -13.95
CA PHE A 371 4.39 26.84 -12.51
C PHE A 371 4.10 28.14 -11.78
N GLY A 372 3.30 28.08 -10.71
CA GLY A 372 3.19 29.14 -9.71
C GLY A 372 4.50 29.28 -8.93
N VAL A 373 4.73 28.41 -7.94
CA VAL A 373 5.99 28.38 -7.18
C VAL A 373 6.71 27.05 -7.39
N VAL A 374 8.00 27.10 -7.76
CA VAL A 374 8.89 25.93 -7.78
C VAL A 374 10.07 26.14 -6.85
N GLU A 375 10.22 25.20 -5.91
CA GLU A 375 11.42 25.09 -5.09
C GLU A 375 12.25 23.89 -5.57
N VAL A 376 13.44 24.18 -6.10
CA VAL A 376 14.41 23.16 -6.46
C VAL A 376 15.46 23.11 -5.34
N ASN A 377 15.47 22.02 -4.56
CA ASN A 377 16.47 21.80 -3.54
C ASN A 377 17.49 20.74 -3.99
N VAL A 378 18.66 21.21 -4.40
CA VAL A 378 19.73 20.37 -4.90
C VAL A 378 20.65 20.01 -3.73
N ALA A 379 20.41 18.89 -3.04
CA ALA A 379 21.33 18.45 -1.98
C ALA A 379 22.72 18.10 -2.56
N ASP A 380 23.78 18.18 -1.74
CA ASP A 380 25.23 17.99 -2.05
C ASP A 380 25.61 16.77 -2.94
N ALA A 381 24.67 15.86 -3.21
CA ALA A 381 24.87 14.67 -4.02
C ALA A 381 24.45 14.80 -5.49
N LEU A 382 23.73 15.84 -5.93
CA LEU A 382 23.19 15.92 -7.30
C LEU A 382 24.19 16.50 -8.32
N ASP A 383 24.45 15.78 -9.41
CA ASP A 383 25.31 16.26 -10.52
C ASP A 383 24.62 17.34 -11.38
N SER A 384 23.32 17.22 -11.66
CA SER A 384 22.55 18.25 -12.40
C SER A 384 21.01 18.05 -12.43
N VAL A 385 20.25 19.15 -12.45
CA VAL A 385 18.83 19.20 -12.90
C VAL A 385 18.78 19.82 -14.30
N SER A 386 18.03 19.24 -15.25
CA SER A 386 17.91 19.79 -16.61
C SER A 386 16.48 19.94 -17.10
N PHE A 387 16.16 21.12 -17.64
CA PHE A 387 14.88 21.40 -18.30
C PHE A 387 15.07 21.43 -19.82
N LEU A 388 14.37 20.56 -20.54
CA LEU A 388 14.53 20.37 -22.00
C LEU A 388 13.45 21.04 -22.85
N SER A 389 12.54 21.79 -22.25
CA SER A 389 11.49 22.54 -22.96
C SER A 389 11.49 24.01 -22.57
N GLY A 390 10.71 24.84 -23.27
CA GLY A 390 10.41 26.17 -22.76
C GLY A 390 9.62 26.04 -21.46
N VAL A 391 10.07 26.71 -20.39
CA VAL A 391 9.44 26.65 -19.07
C VAL A 391 9.10 28.06 -18.61
N LYS A 392 7.89 28.25 -18.10
CA LYS A 392 7.44 29.49 -17.48
C LYS A 392 7.24 29.29 -15.97
N PHE A 393 7.84 30.17 -15.18
CA PHE A 393 7.68 30.23 -13.74
C PHE A 393 7.10 31.58 -13.34
N ASP A 394 6.17 31.60 -12.40
CA ASP A 394 5.83 32.85 -11.71
C ASP A 394 6.94 33.19 -10.70
N ASP A 395 7.19 32.29 -9.76
CA ASP A 395 8.29 32.35 -8.81
C ASP A 395 9.20 31.12 -8.93
N LEU A 396 10.52 31.33 -9.05
CA LEU A 396 11.53 30.27 -9.07
C LEU A 396 12.55 30.47 -7.95
N LYS A 397 12.68 29.47 -7.08
CA LYS A 397 13.70 29.45 -6.02
C LYS A 397 14.60 28.22 -6.18
N VAL A 398 15.91 28.44 -6.28
CA VAL A 398 16.90 27.40 -6.49
C VAL A 398 17.91 27.38 -5.34
N MET A 399 17.97 26.30 -4.57
CA MET A 399 18.79 26.18 -3.37
C MET A 399 19.69 24.94 -3.42
N GLY A 400 20.77 24.95 -2.62
CA GLY A 400 21.63 23.77 -2.39
C GLY A 400 22.92 23.76 -3.23
N ALA A 401 23.62 22.63 -3.31
CA ALA A 401 24.88 22.48 -4.05
C ALA A 401 24.70 21.54 -5.25
N GLY A 402 25.09 21.97 -6.45
CA GLY A 402 24.96 21.18 -7.70
C GLY A 402 24.79 22.05 -8.95
N ASN A 403 24.40 21.47 -10.09
CA ASN A 403 24.17 22.23 -11.32
C ASN A 403 22.69 22.26 -11.72
N VAL A 404 22.20 23.40 -12.22
CA VAL A 404 20.86 23.50 -12.81
C VAL A 404 21.00 24.07 -14.21
N THR A 405 20.51 23.34 -15.22
CA THR A 405 20.62 23.72 -16.63
C THR A 405 19.24 23.86 -17.29
N PHE A 406 18.98 25.00 -17.90
CA PHE A 406 17.83 25.25 -18.75
C PHE A 406 18.28 25.19 -20.21
N ASN A 407 17.94 24.11 -20.92
CA ASN A 407 18.39 23.90 -22.30
C ASN A 407 17.61 24.73 -23.33
N ASN A 408 16.52 25.37 -22.91
CA ASN A 408 15.59 26.13 -23.73
C ASN A 408 15.21 27.46 -23.07
N THR A 409 14.19 28.14 -23.61
CA THR A 409 13.75 29.44 -23.09
C THR A 409 13.27 29.34 -21.63
N LEU A 410 13.86 30.17 -20.77
CA LEU A 410 13.44 30.36 -19.38
C LEU A 410 12.70 31.70 -19.27
N GLU A 411 11.43 31.64 -18.89
CA GLU A 411 10.60 32.81 -18.62
C GLU A 411 10.22 32.85 -17.13
N ILE A 412 10.51 33.97 -16.46
CA ILE A 412 10.18 34.18 -15.05
C ILE A 412 9.37 35.47 -14.96
N SER A 413 8.15 35.39 -14.42
CA SER A 413 7.21 36.51 -14.44
C SER A 413 7.29 37.40 -13.20
N THR A 414 7.65 36.84 -12.04
CA THR A 414 7.48 37.52 -10.74
C THR A 414 8.76 37.56 -9.90
N ARG A 415 9.36 36.43 -9.52
CA ARG A 415 10.54 36.39 -8.64
C ARG A 415 11.52 35.28 -8.99
N PHE A 416 12.82 35.58 -8.92
CA PHE A 416 13.91 34.61 -8.98
C PHE A 416 14.77 34.69 -7.72
N GLU A 417 15.03 33.56 -7.07
CA GLU A 417 15.92 33.46 -5.92
C GLU A 417 16.91 32.31 -6.10
N THR A 418 18.18 32.56 -5.74
CA THR A 418 19.17 31.48 -5.67
C THR A 418 20.07 31.60 -4.45
N THR A 419 20.30 30.47 -3.79
CA THR A 419 21.32 30.29 -2.74
C THR A 419 22.27 29.15 -3.10
N MET A 420 22.44 28.88 -4.41
CA MET A 420 23.21 27.74 -4.88
C MET A 420 24.71 27.87 -4.61
N ASP A 421 25.33 26.77 -4.15
CA ASP A 421 26.78 26.55 -4.16
C ASP A 421 27.14 25.67 -5.38
N GLY A 422 26.92 26.20 -6.59
CA GLY A 422 27.12 25.48 -7.85
C GLY A 422 26.78 26.30 -9.10
N THR A 423 26.54 25.65 -10.26
CA THR A 423 26.34 26.36 -11.54
C THR A 423 24.86 26.42 -11.94
N LEU A 424 24.37 27.63 -12.21
CA LEU A 424 23.12 27.87 -12.92
C LEU A 424 23.43 28.22 -14.38
N GLN A 425 22.93 27.42 -15.32
CA GLN A 425 23.17 27.63 -16.75
C GLN A 425 21.85 27.75 -17.52
N VAL A 426 21.69 28.81 -18.31
CA VAL A 426 20.61 28.95 -19.28
C VAL A 426 21.24 28.94 -20.66
N LEU A 427 21.01 27.87 -21.42
CA LEU A 427 21.51 27.71 -22.79
C LEU A 427 20.56 28.29 -23.85
N GLY A 428 19.29 28.48 -23.49
CA GLY A 428 18.29 29.13 -24.33
C GLY A 428 18.17 30.65 -24.13
N ALA A 429 17.05 31.22 -24.56
CA ALA A 429 16.74 32.63 -24.31
C ALA A 429 16.24 32.84 -22.88
N TRP A 430 16.59 33.96 -22.26
CA TRP A 430 16.00 34.39 -21.00
C TRP A 430 15.08 35.57 -21.26
N THR A 431 13.84 35.48 -20.77
CA THR A 431 12.87 36.58 -20.75
C THR A 431 12.36 36.75 -19.33
N GLY A 432 13.02 37.62 -18.57
CA GLY A 432 12.60 38.07 -17.25
C GLY A 432 12.67 39.58 -17.15
N ASP A 433 12.04 40.15 -16.12
CA ASP A 433 12.22 41.58 -15.83
C ASP A 433 13.69 41.86 -15.53
N ALA A 434 14.26 42.93 -16.07
CA ALA A 434 15.71 43.17 -16.06
C ALA A 434 16.26 43.45 -14.64
N ASP A 435 15.36 43.64 -13.67
CA ASP A 435 15.65 43.94 -12.27
C ASP A 435 15.61 42.70 -11.35
N LEU A 436 15.43 41.49 -11.92
CA LEU A 436 15.44 40.19 -11.21
C LEU A 436 16.81 39.50 -11.19
#